data_AF-A0AA39YGY8-F1
#
_entry.id   AF-A0AA39YGY8-F1
#
_cell.length_a   1.000
_cell.length_b   1.000
_cell.length_c   1.000
_cell.angle_alpha   90.00
_cell.angle_beta   90.00
_cell.angle_gamma   90.00
#
_symmetry.space_group_name_H-M   'P 1'
#
loop_
_entity.id
_entity.type
_entity.pdbx_description
1 polymer ?
#
loop_
_entity_poly.entity_id
_entity_poly.type
_entity_poly.pdbx_seq_one_letter_code
_entity_poly.pdbx_strand_id
1 'polypeptide(L)'
;MMEPWFSAASPYPPADTFLSLPTTTPPTPTNLLSPRKMPNREAFLTSKILFSQLTSYPHMLVDGRGNLPPFIFPQCVLDGKSADACRSQAKGNHTCLPEALANCTSLLHMFFNRTAASSGFVWRSIYDYQRQLGSKTLTSDTCELVAALQVVVILILVQALDMQSIPTNDVLSLVATTRDIAQQLHVLEAYQGSSGVDEEDAAGLSRREWTARESVRRCFCALYMVELVFEVIIAGGNADLADRDCQGFTQLPLPAERGLWETVDDATWIRRYRDSVRCRADPTIGHLRQSSGVGVGDLEGAAELEYWCGTADDFGSLVWMSSLTEHS
;
A
#
# COMPACT_ATOMS: atom_id res chain seq x y z
N MET A 1 -27.93 26.96 -47.42
CA MET A 1 -26.57 27.02 -47.99
C MET A 1 -25.71 27.86 -47.04
N MET A 2 -25.05 27.19 -46.10
CA MET A 2 -23.87 27.63 -45.35
C MET A 2 -23.43 26.42 -44.52
N GLU A 3 -22.32 25.81 -44.92
CA GLU A 3 -21.68 24.69 -44.22
C GLU A 3 -20.83 25.20 -43.05
N PRO A 4 -20.73 24.45 -41.94
CA PRO A 4 -19.79 24.72 -40.86
C PRO A 4 -18.44 24.05 -41.11
N TRP A 5 -17.38 24.78 -40.83
CA TRP A 5 -15.98 24.42 -41.02
C TRP A 5 -15.41 23.75 -39.75
N PHE A 6 -14.84 22.57 -39.97
CA PHE A 6 -13.76 21.86 -39.28
C PHE A 6 -13.84 21.55 -37.76
N SER A 7 -14.28 20.31 -37.53
CA SER A 7 -13.78 19.32 -36.58
C SER A 7 -12.29 19.50 -36.19
N ALA A 8 -12.03 19.66 -34.90
CA ALA A 8 -10.72 19.43 -34.30
C ALA A 8 -10.65 17.97 -33.84
N ALA A 9 -9.75 17.21 -34.47
CA ALA A 9 -9.45 15.83 -34.08
C ALA A 9 -8.87 15.80 -32.66
N SER A 10 -9.42 14.90 -31.84
CA SER A 10 -8.89 14.54 -30.52
C SER A 10 -7.46 14.00 -30.63
N PRO A 11 -6.52 14.37 -29.73
CA PRO A 11 -5.13 13.91 -29.79
C PRO A 11 -4.90 12.50 -29.25
N TYR A 12 -5.96 11.78 -28.86
CA TYR A 12 -5.81 10.44 -28.28
C TYR A 12 -5.81 9.34 -29.35
N PRO A 13 -4.81 8.44 -29.38
CA PRO A 13 -4.86 7.26 -30.22
C PRO A 13 -6.06 6.36 -29.82
N PRO A 14 -6.66 5.64 -30.78
CA PRO A 14 -7.77 4.73 -30.51
C PRO A 14 -7.34 3.62 -29.54
N ALA A 15 -8.21 3.32 -28.58
CA ALA A 15 -8.00 2.43 -27.43
C ALA A 15 -7.94 0.93 -27.77
N ASP A 16 -7.31 0.54 -28.89
CA ASP A 16 -7.31 -0.84 -29.36
C ASP A 16 -5.88 -1.35 -29.62
N THR A 17 -5.02 -1.37 -28.60
CA THR A 17 -3.91 -2.34 -28.52
C THR A 17 -3.36 -2.52 -27.09
N PHE A 18 -4.23 -2.76 -26.10
CA PHE A 18 -3.73 -3.25 -24.81
C PHE A 18 -3.68 -4.78 -24.82
N LEU A 19 -2.45 -5.30 -24.72
CA LEU A 19 -2.14 -6.70 -24.45
C LEU A 19 -3.03 -7.20 -23.31
N SER A 20 -3.94 -8.12 -23.63
CA SER A 20 -4.81 -8.75 -22.66
C SER A 20 -3.97 -9.57 -21.67
N LEU A 21 -4.07 -9.24 -20.38
CA LEU A 21 -3.57 -10.08 -19.29
C LEU A 21 -4.15 -11.50 -19.43
N PRO A 22 -3.44 -12.55 -18.96
CA PRO A 22 -4.07 -13.84 -18.78
C PRO A 22 -5.22 -13.66 -17.78
N THR A 23 -6.44 -13.94 -18.23
CA THR A 23 -7.64 -13.97 -17.40
C THR A 23 -7.39 -14.94 -16.23
N THR A 24 -6.98 -14.41 -15.08
CA THR A 24 -6.93 -15.17 -13.83
C THR A 24 -8.33 -15.64 -13.53
N THR A 25 -8.55 -16.96 -13.55
CA THR A 25 -9.77 -17.58 -13.07
C THR A 25 -10.07 -17.05 -11.66
N PRO A 26 -11.33 -16.67 -11.35
CA PRO A 26 -11.66 -16.16 -10.03
C PRO A 26 -11.18 -17.13 -8.95
N PRO A 27 -10.54 -16.64 -7.87
CA PRO A 27 -9.97 -17.50 -6.85
C PRO A 27 -11.09 -18.35 -6.25
N THR A 28 -10.93 -19.67 -6.33
CA THR A 28 -11.78 -20.61 -5.60
C THR A 28 -11.55 -20.37 -4.10
N PRO A 29 -12.57 -20.37 -3.23
CA PRO A 29 -12.42 -20.02 -1.81
C PRO A 29 -11.37 -20.85 -1.06
N THR A 30 -11.00 -22.02 -1.58
CA THR A 30 -9.94 -22.89 -1.04
C THR A 30 -8.51 -22.40 -1.29
N ASN A 31 -8.28 -21.50 -2.25
CA ASN A 31 -6.94 -21.02 -2.62
C ASN A 31 -6.72 -19.55 -2.24
N LEU A 32 -7.70 -18.87 -1.65
CA LEU A 32 -7.60 -17.46 -1.29
C LEU A 32 -6.37 -17.23 -0.40
N LEU A 33 -5.57 -16.20 -0.67
CA LEU A 33 -4.31 -15.88 0.03
C LEU A 33 -3.24 -17.00 0.04
N SER A 34 -3.36 -18.02 -0.81
CA SER A 34 -2.27 -18.98 -1.03
C SER A 34 -1.18 -18.37 -1.93
N PRO A 35 0.09 -18.76 -1.85
CA PRO A 35 1.13 -18.22 -2.73
C PRO A 35 0.82 -18.50 -4.21
N ARG A 36 0.90 -17.47 -5.05
CA ARG A 36 0.69 -17.61 -6.51
C ARG A 36 1.77 -18.46 -7.14
N LYS A 37 1.41 -19.20 -8.19
CA LYS A 37 2.38 -19.91 -9.03
C LYS A 37 3.09 -18.91 -9.94
N MET A 38 4.42 -18.93 -9.90
CA MET A 38 5.23 -18.02 -10.70
C MET A 38 5.59 -18.63 -12.06
N PRO A 39 5.57 -17.83 -13.13
CA PRO A 39 5.77 -18.32 -14.51
C PRO A 39 7.19 -18.79 -14.81
N ASN A 40 8.20 -18.22 -14.16
CA ASN A 40 9.61 -18.52 -14.38
C ASN A 40 10.42 -18.46 -13.06
N ARG A 41 11.72 -18.77 -13.14
CA ARG A 41 12.62 -18.83 -11.98
C ARG A 41 12.89 -17.46 -11.35
N GLU A 42 13.03 -16.41 -12.14
CA GLU A 42 13.32 -15.07 -11.64
C GLU A 42 12.11 -14.53 -10.88
N ALA A 43 10.92 -14.61 -11.48
CA ALA A 43 9.65 -14.29 -10.81
C ALA A 43 9.43 -15.13 -9.54
N PHE A 44 9.81 -16.42 -9.55
CA PHE A 44 9.76 -17.26 -8.35
C PHE A 44 10.68 -16.79 -7.23
N LEU A 45 11.94 -16.46 -7.54
CA LEU A 45 12.89 -15.99 -6.53
C LEU A 45 12.47 -14.62 -5.99
N THR A 46 12.03 -13.73 -6.86
CA THR A 46 11.49 -12.41 -6.49
C THR A 46 10.26 -12.55 -5.60
N SER A 47 9.31 -13.42 -5.94
CA SER A 47 8.12 -13.63 -5.10
C SER A 47 8.47 -14.23 -3.73
N LYS A 48 9.53 -15.04 -3.62
CA LYS A 48 10.04 -15.53 -2.32
C LYS A 48 10.63 -14.41 -1.47
N ILE A 49 11.36 -13.47 -2.06
CA ILE A 49 11.87 -12.29 -1.36
C ILE A 49 10.69 -11.44 -0.86
N LEU A 50 9.75 -11.12 -1.74
CA LEU A 50 8.55 -10.34 -1.40
C LEU A 50 7.73 -11.02 -0.30
N PHE A 51 7.47 -12.32 -0.42
CA PHE A 51 6.78 -13.10 0.60
C PHE A 51 7.49 -12.99 1.95
N SER A 52 8.81 -13.19 1.98
CA SER A 52 9.60 -13.12 3.22
C SER A 52 9.54 -11.73 3.85
N GLN A 53 9.55 -10.66 3.06
CA GLN A 53 9.48 -9.29 3.58
C GLN A 53 8.07 -8.97 4.08
N LEU A 54 7.04 -9.22 3.28
CA LEU A 54 5.64 -8.99 3.64
C LEU A 54 5.25 -9.74 4.94
N THR A 55 5.66 -11.00 5.06
CA THR A 55 5.36 -11.81 6.25
C THR A 55 6.14 -11.40 7.50
N SER A 56 7.19 -10.58 7.37
CA SER A 56 7.91 -10.02 8.51
C SER A 56 7.20 -8.81 9.13
N TYR A 57 6.34 -8.11 8.40
CA TYR A 57 5.72 -6.87 8.87
C TYR A 57 4.84 -7.05 10.13
N PRO A 58 4.02 -8.11 10.27
CA PRO A 58 3.33 -8.37 11.53
C PRO A 58 4.29 -8.58 12.72
N HIS A 59 5.45 -9.22 12.49
CA HIS A 59 6.48 -9.40 13.52
C HIS A 59 7.14 -8.08 13.92
N MET A 60 7.42 -7.20 12.97
CA MET A 60 8.00 -5.87 13.23
C MET A 60 7.18 -5.07 14.26
N LEU A 61 5.85 -5.22 14.27
CA LEU A 61 4.98 -4.52 15.22
C LEU A 61 5.10 -5.05 16.67
N VAL A 62 5.52 -6.31 16.86
CA VAL A 62 5.60 -6.98 18.18
C VAL A 62 7.02 -7.24 18.68
N ASP A 63 8.02 -7.22 17.81
CA ASP A 63 9.40 -7.66 18.09
C ASP A 63 10.19 -6.69 18.99
N GLY A 64 9.66 -5.50 19.29
CA GLY A 64 10.27 -4.58 20.25
C GLY A 64 11.58 -3.93 19.82
N ARG A 65 12.02 -4.16 18.58
CA ARG A 65 13.28 -3.61 18.05
C ARG A 65 13.17 -2.19 17.52
N GLY A 66 11.99 -1.57 17.63
CA GLY A 66 11.74 -0.19 17.18
C GLY A 66 11.55 -0.03 15.68
N ASN A 67 11.58 -1.12 14.90
CA ASN A 67 11.32 -1.06 13.47
C ASN A 67 9.83 -1.24 13.22
N LEU A 68 9.16 -0.20 12.71
CA LEU A 68 7.77 -0.30 12.28
C LEU A 68 7.71 -0.77 10.82
N PRO A 69 6.62 -1.47 10.42
CA PRO A 69 6.36 -1.75 9.00
C PRO A 69 6.52 -0.50 8.14
N PRO A 70 7.01 -0.62 6.90
CA PRO A 70 7.43 0.52 6.09
C PRO A 70 6.31 1.45 5.64
N PHE A 71 5.05 1.12 5.95
CA PHE A 71 3.85 1.92 5.72
C PHE A 71 3.29 2.55 7.02
N ILE A 72 3.99 2.41 8.15
CA ILE A 72 3.66 3.00 9.46
C ILE A 72 4.78 3.95 9.88
N PHE A 73 4.49 5.26 9.88
CA PHE A 73 5.43 6.27 10.36
C PHE A 73 5.31 6.49 11.89
N PRO A 74 6.42 6.63 12.63
CA PRO A 74 6.39 6.86 14.07
C PRO A 74 5.85 8.27 14.42
N GLN A 75 4.64 8.34 14.97
CA GLN A 75 3.95 9.60 15.29
C GLN A 75 4.71 10.51 16.27
N CYS A 76 5.50 9.94 17.18
CA CYS A 76 6.33 10.71 18.11
C CYS A 76 7.30 11.67 17.43
N VAL A 77 7.79 11.34 16.23
CA VAL A 77 8.69 12.18 15.45
C VAL A 77 7.95 13.42 14.93
N LEU A 78 6.68 13.27 14.57
CA LEU A 78 5.82 14.39 14.16
C LEU A 78 5.45 15.31 15.33
N ASP A 79 5.60 14.84 16.57
CA ASP A 79 5.43 15.65 17.79
C ASP A 79 6.77 16.26 18.28
N GLY A 80 7.83 16.21 17.45
CA GLY A 80 9.15 16.75 17.78
C GLY A 80 9.95 15.91 18.78
N LYS A 81 9.54 14.67 19.07
CA LYS A 81 10.28 13.75 19.95
C LYS A 81 11.18 12.85 19.12
N SER A 82 12.32 12.47 19.67
CA SER A 82 13.14 11.40 19.08
C SER A 82 12.36 10.08 19.12
N ALA A 83 12.42 9.31 18.03
CA ALA A 83 11.87 7.95 17.97
C ALA A 83 12.39 7.07 19.11
N ASP A 84 13.65 7.25 19.49
CA ASP A 84 14.30 6.50 20.57
C ASP A 84 13.72 6.81 21.94
N ALA A 85 13.34 8.07 22.16
CA ALA A 85 12.75 8.50 23.43
C ALA A 85 11.32 7.98 23.63
N CYS A 86 10.63 7.60 22.55
CA CYS A 86 9.26 7.09 22.59
C CYS A 86 9.17 5.57 22.74
N ARG A 87 10.31 4.86 22.75
CA ARG A 87 10.30 3.41 22.94
C ARG A 87 10.11 3.09 24.42
N SER A 88 9.18 2.19 24.72
CA SER A 88 8.99 1.69 26.08
C SER A 88 10.27 1.01 26.58
N GLN A 89 10.74 1.40 27.76
CA GLN A 89 11.97 0.82 28.34
C GLN A 89 11.85 -0.69 28.60
N ALA A 90 10.64 -1.20 28.78
CA ALA A 90 10.38 -2.59 29.14
C ALA A 90 10.26 -3.54 27.93
N LYS A 91 9.83 -3.05 26.76
CA LYS A 91 9.55 -3.89 25.58
C LYS A 91 10.07 -3.34 24.26
N GLY A 92 10.60 -2.12 24.24
CA GLY A 92 11.11 -1.46 23.03
C GLY A 92 10.04 -1.06 21.99
N ASN A 93 8.76 -1.35 22.24
CA ASN A 93 7.63 -0.92 21.41
C ASN A 93 7.40 0.60 21.53
N HIS A 94 6.93 1.22 20.45
CA HIS A 94 6.50 2.63 20.44
C HIS A 94 5.25 2.82 21.31
N THR A 95 5.31 3.77 22.25
CA THR A 95 4.15 4.16 23.07
C THR A 95 3.24 5.19 22.38
N CYS A 96 3.65 5.71 21.22
CA CYS A 96 2.91 6.70 20.43
C CYS A 96 2.06 6.08 19.31
N LEU A 97 1.81 4.77 19.34
CA LEU A 97 0.96 4.16 18.32
C LEU A 97 -0.49 4.67 18.50
N PRO A 98 -1.18 5.02 17.40
CA PRO A 98 -2.62 5.24 17.43
C PRO A 98 -3.35 4.05 18.07
N GLU A 99 -4.51 4.32 18.69
CA GLU A 99 -5.29 3.30 19.39
C GLU A 99 -5.51 2.05 18.52
N ALA A 100 -5.80 2.25 17.23
CA ALA A 100 -6.07 1.14 16.32
C ALA A 100 -4.86 0.20 16.18
N LEU A 101 -3.65 0.77 16.02
CA LEU A 101 -2.41 0.03 15.92
C LEU A 101 -1.99 -0.59 17.26
N ALA A 102 -2.24 0.07 18.39
CA ALA A 102 -1.98 -0.48 19.72
C ALA A 102 -2.86 -1.71 20.02
N ASN A 103 -4.14 -1.65 19.66
CA ASN A 103 -5.07 -2.78 19.77
C ASN A 103 -4.65 -3.92 18.83
N CYS A 104 -4.28 -3.61 17.58
CA CYS A 104 -3.73 -4.59 16.65
C CYS A 104 -2.47 -5.27 17.22
N THR A 105 -1.54 -4.50 17.78
CA THR A 105 -0.31 -5.05 18.43
C THR A 105 -0.65 -6.06 19.53
N SER A 106 -1.68 -5.77 20.34
CA SER A 106 -2.14 -6.69 21.39
C SER A 106 -2.72 -7.98 20.81
N LEU A 107 -3.49 -7.90 19.73
CA LEU A 107 -4.00 -9.07 18.99
C LEU A 107 -2.86 -9.88 18.37
N LEU A 108 -1.83 -9.24 17.83
CA LEU A 108 -0.65 -9.91 17.28
C LEU A 108 0.12 -10.68 18.36
N HIS A 109 0.29 -10.09 19.56
CA HIS A 109 0.88 -10.82 20.68
C HIS A 109 0.06 -12.05 21.04
N MET A 110 -1.28 -11.97 21.04
CA MET A 110 -2.14 -13.14 21.24
C MET A 110 -1.99 -14.17 20.11
N PHE A 111 -1.89 -13.70 18.86
CA PHE A 111 -1.70 -14.54 17.68
C PHE A 111 -0.39 -15.32 17.75
N PHE A 112 0.74 -14.66 17.93
CA PHE A 112 2.04 -15.32 17.93
C PHE A 112 2.27 -16.25 19.14
N ASN A 113 1.55 -16.03 20.25
CA ASN A 113 1.64 -16.88 21.44
C ASN A 113 0.47 -17.87 21.56
N ARG A 114 -0.38 -18.02 20.54
CA ARG A 114 -1.55 -18.90 20.59
C ARG A 114 -1.16 -20.36 20.66
N THR A 115 -1.97 -21.14 21.35
CA THR A 115 -1.94 -22.62 21.33
C THR A 115 -3.05 -23.14 20.43
N ALA A 116 -3.02 -24.45 20.11
CA ALA A 116 -4.12 -25.09 19.38
C ALA A 116 -5.49 -24.87 20.06
N ALA A 117 -5.53 -24.89 21.40
CA ALA A 117 -6.76 -24.67 22.17
C ALA A 117 -7.26 -23.22 22.14
N SER A 118 -6.35 -22.24 22.04
CA SER A 118 -6.71 -20.81 22.03
C SER A 118 -6.87 -20.23 20.61
N SER A 119 -6.47 -20.96 19.56
CA SER A 119 -6.47 -20.46 18.18
C SER A 119 -7.83 -19.92 17.74
N GLY A 120 -8.90 -20.68 17.97
CA GLY A 120 -10.25 -20.25 17.60
C GLY A 120 -10.76 -19.03 18.40
N PHE A 121 -10.26 -18.79 19.62
CA PHE A 121 -10.56 -17.55 20.36
C PHE A 121 -9.83 -16.36 19.75
N VAL A 122 -8.53 -16.51 19.48
CA VAL A 122 -7.72 -15.43 18.90
C VAL A 122 -8.25 -14.98 17.55
N TRP A 123 -8.60 -15.93 16.67
CA TRP A 123 -9.18 -15.59 15.36
C TRP A 123 -10.51 -14.86 15.49
N ARG A 124 -11.39 -15.29 16.40
CA ARG A 124 -12.63 -14.54 16.68
C ARG A 124 -12.35 -13.11 17.11
N SER A 125 -11.41 -12.89 18.02
CA SER A 125 -11.01 -11.54 18.46
C SER A 125 -10.47 -10.68 17.31
N ILE A 126 -9.67 -11.26 16.42
CA ILE A 126 -9.15 -10.56 15.22
C ILE A 126 -10.31 -10.09 14.32
N TYR A 127 -11.26 -10.98 14.03
CA TYR A 127 -12.38 -10.66 13.15
C TYR A 127 -13.43 -9.76 13.81
N ASP A 128 -13.65 -9.88 15.13
CA ASP A 128 -14.47 -8.92 15.89
C ASP A 128 -13.88 -7.52 15.79
N TYR A 129 -12.55 -7.41 15.90
CA TYR A 129 -11.86 -6.14 15.79
C TYR A 129 -11.90 -5.56 14.37
N GLN A 130 -11.70 -6.39 13.34
CA GLN A 130 -11.88 -5.99 11.93
C GLN A 130 -13.30 -5.46 11.66
N ARG A 131 -14.35 -6.13 12.16
CA ARG A 131 -15.73 -5.65 12.03
C ARG A 131 -15.95 -4.29 12.71
N GLN A 132 -15.36 -4.11 13.89
CA GLN A 132 -15.41 -2.83 14.59
C GLN A 132 -14.77 -1.71 13.76
N LEU A 133 -13.62 -1.95 13.13
CA LEU A 133 -12.97 -0.99 12.24
C LEU A 133 -13.87 -0.64 11.05
N GLY A 134 -14.41 -1.65 10.36
CA GLY A 134 -15.30 -1.45 9.22
C GLY A 134 -16.54 -0.61 9.56
N SER A 135 -17.14 -0.83 10.74
CA SER A 135 -18.33 -0.09 11.19
C SER A 135 -18.10 1.40 11.45
N LYS A 136 -16.85 1.82 11.72
CA LYS A 136 -16.50 3.21 12.05
C LYS A 136 -16.05 4.04 10.83
N THR A 137 -15.81 3.39 9.70
CA THR A 137 -15.22 3.98 8.48
C THR A 137 -15.86 5.31 8.06
N LEU A 138 -17.21 5.40 8.04
CA LEU A 138 -17.91 6.61 7.56
C LEU A 138 -17.79 7.82 8.52
N THR A 139 -17.48 7.57 9.79
CA THR A 139 -17.41 8.62 10.81
C THR A 139 -15.98 9.00 11.19
N SER A 140 -15.00 8.27 10.67
CA SER A 140 -13.59 8.44 11.02
C SER A 140 -12.93 9.57 10.24
N ASP A 141 -12.00 10.25 10.91
CA ASP A 141 -11.13 11.23 10.25
C ASP A 141 -10.03 10.54 9.42
N THR A 142 -9.29 11.31 8.64
CA THR A 142 -8.22 10.78 7.78
C THR A 142 -7.17 10.00 8.58
N CYS A 143 -6.77 10.47 9.76
CA CYS A 143 -5.74 9.81 10.57
C CYS A 143 -6.23 8.46 11.10
N GLU A 144 -7.47 8.40 11.56
CA GLU A 144 -8.14 7.16 11.99
C GLU A 144 -8.27 6.17 10.83
N LEU A 145 -8.64 6.64 9.64
CA LEU A 145 -8.74 5.81 8.44
C LEU A 145 -7.39 5.27 7.98
N VAL A 146 -6.32 6.08 8.05
CA VAL A 146 -4.95 5.61 7.78
C VAL A 146 -4.57 4.51 8.77
N ALA A 147 -4.81 4.71 10.06
CA ALA A 147 -4.52 3.70 11.08
C ALA A 147 -5.33 2.42 10.85
N ALA A 148 -6.62 2.54 10.50
CA ALA A 148 -7.47 1.41 10.15
C ALA A 148 -6.96 0.65 8.92
N LEU A 149 -6.55 1.36 7.85
CA LEU A 149 -5.96 0.75 6.66
C LEU A 149 -4.69 -0.02 7.01
N GLN A 150 -3.78 0.59 7.77
CA GLN A 150 -2.54 -0.05 8.23
C GLN A 150 -2.84 -1.33 9.02
N VAL A 151 -3.84 -1.30 9.91
CA VAL A 151 -4.27 -2.50 10.66
C VAL A 151 -4.78 -3.58 9.71
N VAL A 152 -5.67 -3.25 8.77
CA VAL A 152 -6.26 -4.26 7.88
C VAL A 152 -5.20 -4.88 6.96
N VAL A 153 -4.23 -4.11 6.46
CA VAL A 153 -3.06 -4.64 5.75
C VAL A 153 -2.32 -5.67 6.61
N ILE A 154 -2.05 -5.35 7.88
CA ILE A 154 -1.42 -6.29 8.81
C ILE A 154 -2.27 -7.54 9.05
N LEU A 155 -3.58 -7.39 9.21
CA LEU A 155 -4.48 -8.55 9.42
C LEU A 155 -4.53 -9.47 8.19
N ILE A 156 -4.46 -8.93 6.97
CA ILE A 156 -4.32 -9.74 5.74
C ILE A 156 -3.02 -10.54 5.77
N LEU A 157 -1.91 -9.91 6.16
CA LEU A 157 -0.61 -10.58 6.27
C LEU A 157 -0.61 -11.66 7.37
N VAL A 158 -1.29 -11.41 8.49
CA VAL A 158 -1.50 -12.40 9.56
C VAL A 158 -2.31 -13.59 9.06
N GLN A 159 -3.34 -13.35 8.25
CA GLN A 159 -4.12 -14.42 7.62
C GLN A 159 -3.27 -15.23 6.63
N ALA A 160 -2.40 -14.57 5.85
CA ALA A 160 -1.47 -15.24 4.94
C ALA A 160 -0.42 -16.11 5.68
N LEU A 161 -0.07 -15.76 6.92
CA LEU A 161 0.82 -16.56 7.77
C LEU A 161 0.19 -17.86 8.29
N ASP A 162 -1.14 -17.96 8.33
CA ASP A 162 -1.87 -19.14 8.83
C ASP A 162 -2.85 -19.66 7.78
N MET A 163 -2.29 -20.17 6.68
CA MET A 163 -3.07 -20.66 5.55
C MET A 163 -4.07 -21.78 5.91
N GLN A 164 -3.79 -22.53 6.98
CA GLN A 164 -4.67 -23.63 7.41
C GLN A 164 -6.00 -23.13 7.98
N SER A 165 -6.04 -21.88 8.46
CA SER A 165 -7.24 -21.25 9.01
C SER A 165 -8.14 -20.59 7.95
N ILE A 166 -7.67 -20.46 6.70
CA ILE A 166 -8.39 -19.80 5.60
C ILE A 166 -9.76 -20.42 5.32
N PRO A 167 -9.92 -21.76 5.24
CA PRO A 167 -11.24 -22.35 4.96
C PRO A 167 -12.28 -22.10 6.07
N THR A 168 -11.83 -21.78 7.29
CA THR A 168 -12.71 -21.55 8.45
C THR A 168 -12.95 -20.08 8.74
N ASN A 169 -12.10 -19.20 8.23
CA ASN A 169 -12.11 -17.78 8.51
C ASN A 169 -12.79 -17.00 7.38
N ASP A 170 -13.42 -15.87 7.72
CA ASP A 170 -14.08 -15.00 6.74
C ASP A 170 -13.05 -14.07 6.07
N VAL A 171 -12.14 -14.62 5.27
CA VAL A 171 -11.07 -13.85 4.61
C VAL A 171 -11.64 -12.78 3.66
N LEU A 172 -12.80 -13.02 3.05
CA LEU A 172 -13.45 -12.04 2.18
C LEU A 172 -13.88 -10.78 2.94
N SER A 173 -14.25 -10.89 4.22
CA SER A 173 -14.55 -9.71 5.05
C SER A 173 -13.34 -8.79 5.24
N LEU A 174 -12.11 -9.30 5.29
CA LEU A 174 -10.89 -8.49 5.34
C LEU A 174 -10.72 -7.66 4.06
N VAL A 175 -10.95 -8.28 2.90
CA VAL A 175 -10.90 -7.62 1.61
C VAL A 175 -12.01 -6.58 1.49
N ALA A 176 -13.22 -6.89 1.93
CA ALA A 176 -14.35 -5.96 1.95
C ALA A 176 -14.05 -4.72 2.81
N THR A 177 -13.58 -4.90 4.04
CA THR A 177 -13.20 -3.76 4.90
C THR A 177 -12.05 -2.94 4.33
N THR A 178 -11.08 -3.59 3.66
CA THR A 178 -10.03 -2.87 2.94
C THR A 178 -10.63 -1.95 1.88
N ARG A 179 -11.59 -2.45 1.11
CA ARG A 179 -12.28 -1.67 0.07
C ARG A 179 -13.08 -0.52 0.66
N ASP A 180 -13.83 -0.74 1.74
CA ASP A 180 -14.63 0.30 2.38
C ASP A 180 -13.75 1.46 2.86
N ILE A 181 -12.63 1.14 3.53
CA ILE A 181 -11.65 2.14 3.98
C ILE A 181 -10.99 2.84 2.80
N ALA A 182 -10.59 2.08 1.77
CA ALA A 182 -9.96 2.62 0.56
C ALA A 182 -10.88 3.60 -0.19
N GLN A 183 -12.17 3.27 -0.31
CA GLN A 183 -13.17 4.13 -0.93
C GLN A 183 -13.32 5.44 -0.16
N GLN A 184 -13.35 5.39 1.17
CA GLN A 184 -13.43 6.60 1.98
C GLN A 184 -12.16 7.45 1.87
N LEU A 185 -10.98 6.83 1.87
CA LEU A 185 -9.72 7.54 1.65
C LEU A 185 -9.61 8.16 0.25
N HIS A 186 -10.22 7.54 -0.76
CA HIS A 186 -10.32 8.10 -2.11
C HIS A 186 -11.21 9.35 -2.15
N VAL A 187 -12.37 9.32 -1.49
CA VAL A 187 -13.25 10.49 -1.35
C VAL A 187 -12.56 11.66 -0.65
N LEU A 188 -11.64 11.36 0.28
CA LEU A 188 -10.83 12.35 1.00
C LEU A 188 -9.53 12.72 0.27
N GLU A 189 -9.31 12.21 -0.96
CA GLU A 189 -8.11 12.45 -1.78
C GLU A 189 -6.79 12.10 -1.08
N ALA A 190 -6.84 11.19 -0.11
CA ALA A 190 -5.78 10.95 0.87
C ALA A 190 -4.58 10.16 0.34
N TYR A 191 -4.48 9.86 -0.96
CA TYR A 191 -3.35 9.15 -1.56
C TYR A 191 -2.79 9.81 -2.83
N GLN A 192 -3.35 10.97 -3.23
CA GLN A 192 -2.92 11.69 -4.42
C GLN A 192 -1.43 12.05 -4.36
N GLY A 193 -0.83 12.17 -5.54
CA GLY A 193 0.53 12.61 -5.72
C GLY A 193 0.77 14.06 -5.27
N SER A 194 2.02 14.46 -5.21
CA SER A 194 2.46 15.86 -5.19
C SER A 194 2.35 16.52 -6.58
N SER A 195 2.03 15.76 -7.63
CA SER A 195 1.80 16.27 -8.99
C SER A 195 0.64 17.26 -9.03
N GLY A 196 0.90 18.47 -9.52
CA GLY A 196 -0.11 19.52 -9.70
C GLY A 196 -0.39 20.38 -8.48
N VAL A 197 0.39 20.21 -7.40
CA VAL A 197 0.36 21.10 -6.24
C VAL A 197 1.13 22.38 -6.60
N ASP A 198 0.45 23.53 -6.64
CA ASP A 198 1.09 24.82 -6.84
C ASP A 198 2.11 25.12 -5.71
N GLU A 199 3.14 25.93 -5.98
CA GLU A 199 4.17 26.26 -4.96
C GLU A 199 3.57 26.82 -3.66
N GLU A 200 2.43 27.52 -3.74
CA GLU A 200 1.68 28.04 -2.59
C GLU A 200 1.01 26.92 -1.79
N ASP A 201 0.44 25.91 -2.43
CA ASP A 201 -0.18 24.75 -1.78
C ASP A 201 0.87 23.80 -1.18
N ALA A 202 2.03 23.68 -1.84
CA ALA A 202 3.18 22.91 -1.33
C ALA A 202 3.76 23.53 -0.05
N ALA A 203 3.62 24.86 0.11
CA ALA A 203 3.99 25.55 1.35
C ALA A 203 2.94 25.36 2.47
N GLY A 204 1.70 25.00 2.12
CA GLY A 204 0.59 24.80 3.05
C GLY A 204 0.47 23.40 3.65
N LEU A 205 1.00 22.37 2.99
CA LEU A 205 0.89 20.98 3.44
C LEU A 205 1.75 20.71 4.69
N SER A 206 1.12 20.39 5.81
CA SER A 206 1.84 20.01 7.02
C SER A 206 2.56 18.66 6.85
N ARG A 207 3.71 18.47 7.51
CA ARG A 207 4.41 17.16 7.52
C ARG A 207 3.51 16.02 7.97
N ARG A 208 2.62 16.29 8.94
CA ARG A 208 1.65 15.30 9.45
C ARG A 208 0.69 14.86 8.36
N GLU A 209 0.13 15.81 7.62
CA GLU A 209 -0.78 15.52 6.51
C GLU A 209 -0.07 14.79 5.37
N TRP A 210 1.13 15.24 4.99
CA TRP A 210 1.95 14.54 4.00
C TRP A 210 2.25 13.10 4.44
N THR A 211 2.61 12.89 5.70
CA THR A 211 2.92 11.56 6.25
C THR A 211 1.70 10.65 6.22
N ALA A 212 0.50 11.18 6.48
CA ALA A 212 -0.74 10.43 6.34
C ALA A 212 -0.94 10.00 4.88
N ARG A 213 -0.77 10.90 3.93
CA ARG A 213 -0.91 10.58 2.49
C ARG A 213 0.09 9.54 2.02
N GLU A 214 1.34 9.69 2.40
CA GLU A 214 2.41 8.74 2.07
C GLU A 214 2.18 7.38 2.77
N SER A 215 1.65 7.36 3.99
CA SER A 215 1.28 6.12 4.67
C SER A 215 0.19 5.36 3.90
N VAL A 216 -0.82 6.05 3.38
CA VAL A 216 -1.88 5.44 2.54
C VAL A 216 -1.28 4.90 1.25
N ARG A 217 -0.44 5.69 0.56
CA ARG A 217 0.24 5.28 -0.68
C ARG A 217 1.06 4.01 -0.47
N ARG A 218 1.85 3.96 0.60
CA ARG A 218 2.65 2.78 0.98
C ARG A 218 1.78 1.59 1.38
N CYS A 219 0.63 1.80 2.03
CA CYS A 219 -0.33 0.73 2.29
C CYS A 219 -0.88 0.13 0.99
N PHE A 220 -1.27 0.95 0.02
CA PHE A 220 -1.73 0.46 -1.28
C PHE A 220 -0.63 -0.24 -2.07
N CYS A 221 0.61 0.24 -2.00
CA CYS A 221 1.75 -0.46 -2.58
C CYS A 221 1.98 -1.83 -1.92
N ALA A 222 1.79 -1.93 -0.59
CA ALA A 222 1.84 -3.22 0.10
C ALA A 222 0.70 -4.15 -0.33
N LEU A 223 -0.52 -3.64 -0.50
CA LEU A 223 -1.65 -4.41 -1.02
C LEU A 223 -1.43 -4.87 -2.46
N TYR A 224 -0.81 -4.05 -3.31
CA TYR A 224 -0.38 -4.45 -4.65
C TYR A 224 0.62 -5.61 -4.60
N MET A 225 1.66 -5.54 -3.75
CA MET A 225 2.59 -6.66 -3.56
C MET A 225 1.89 -7.91 -3.02
N VAL A 226 0.91 -7.76 -2.12
CA VAL A 226 0.09 -8.88 -1.63
C VAL A 226 -0.70 -9.51 -2.78
N GLU A 227 -1.35 -8.71 -3.63
CA GLU A 227 -2.09 -9.20 -4.79
C GLU A 227 -1.17 -9.96 -5.76
N LEU A 228 0.09 -9.58 -5.91
CA LEU A 228 1.03 -10.28 -6.78
C LEU A 228 1.56 -11.59 -6.20
N VAL A 229 1.82 -11.62 -4.89
CA VAL A 229 2.43 -12.78 -4.23
C VAL A 229 1.38 -13.81 -3.84
N PHE A 230 0.15 -13.39 -3.56
CA PHE A 230 -0.92 -14.24 -3.06
C PHE A 230 -2.13 -14.30 -4.01
N GLU A 231 -2.82 -15.44 -4.02
CA GLU A 231 -4.06 -15.68 -4.77
C GLU A 231 -5.21 -14.91 -4.11
N VAL A 232 -5.23 -13.59 -4.28
CA VAL A 232 -6.28 -12.68 -3.83
C VAL A 232 -6.46 -11.59 -4.88
N ILE A 233 -7.66 -11.03 -4.97
CA ILE A 233 -7.97 -9.87 -5.79
C ILE A 233 -8.44 -8.77 -4.83
N ILE A 234 -7.63 -7.72 -4.68
CA ILE A 234 -7.86 -6.60 -3.77
C ILE A 234 -8.36 -5.40 -4.57
N ALA A 235 -7.65 -5.04 -5.64
CA ALA A 235 -8.12 -4.09 -6.63
C ALA A 235 -9.21 -4.74 -7.48
N GLY A 236 -10.32 -4.02 -7.73
CA GLY A 236 -11.55 -4.56 -8.34
C GLY A 236 -11.30 -5.42 -9.58
N GLY A 237 -11.68 -6.70 -9.48
CA GLY A 237 -11.59 -7.68 -10.56
C GLY A 237 -12.77 -8.66 -10.58
N ASN A 238 -13.93 -8.29 -10.03
CA ASN A 238 -15.18 -8.98 -10.35
C ASN A 238 -15.79 -8.33 -11.59
N ALA A 239 -15.82 -9.08 -12.70
CA ALA A 239 -16.49 -8.69 -13.93
C ALA A 239 -17.96 -8.30 -13.73
N ASP A 240 -18.61 -8.79 -12.66
CA ASP A 240 -20.00 -8.50 -12.32
C ASP A 240 -20.21 -7.13 -11.62
N LEU A 241 -19.13 -6.49 -11.15
CA LEU A 241 -19.15 -5.17 -10.53
C LEU A 241 -18.09 -4.27 -11.20
N ALA A 242 -18.03 -4.32 -12.53
CA ALA A 242 -17.35 -3.34 -13.37
C ALA A 242 -18.07 -1.98 -13.26
N ASP A 243 -18.03 -1.39 -12.07
CA ASP A 243 -18.26 0.04 -11.93
C ASP A 243 -17.06 0.76 -12.55
N ARG A 244 -17.37 1.74 -13.38
CA ARG A 244 -16.66 2.02 -14.64
C ARG A 244 -15.31 2.75 -14.53
N ASP A 245 -14.77 2.99 -13.33
CA ASP A 245 -13.60 3.87 -13.15
C ASP A 245 -12.44 3.30 -12.32
N CYS A 246 -12.51 2.06 -11.83
CA CYS A 246 -11.40 1.49 -11.05
C CYS A 246 -10.29 0.96 -11.99
N GLN A 247 -9.29 1.77 -12.30
CA GLN A 247 -8.09 1.37 -13.06
C GLN A 247 -7.12 0.45 -12.26
N GLY A 248 -7.62 -0.17 -11.19
CA GLY A 248 -6.84 -0.92 -10.22
C GLY A 248 -5.68 -0.11 -9.64
N PHE A 249 -4.51 -0.75 -9.49
CA PHE A 249 -3.31 -0.08 -8.99
C PHE A 249 -2.58 0.78 -10.03
N THR A 250 -3.03 0.85 -11.29
CA THR A 250 -2.27 1.50 -12.38
C THR A 250 -2.00 2.98 -12.12
N GLN A 251 -2.97 3.70 -11.54
CA GLN A 251 -2.85 5.12 -11.21
C GLN A 251 -2.29 5.37 -9.80
N LEU A 252 -1.91 4.32 -9.07
CA LEU A 252 -1.31 4.48 -7.75
C LEU A 252 0.08 5.11 -7.88
N PRO A 253 0.34 6.28 -7.26
CA PRO A 253 1.67 6.87 -7.24
C PRO A 253 2.67 5.97 -6.51
N LEU A 254 3.92 5.96 -6.94
CA LEU A 254 4.99 5.22 -6.27
C LEU A 254 5.32 5.86 -4.91
N PRO A 255 5.83 5.08 -3.93
CA PRO A 255 6.29 5.62 -2.65
C PRO A 255 7.28 6.76 -2.86
N ALA A 256 7.24 7.76 -1.98
CA ALA A 256 8.13 8.90 -2.05
C ALA A 256 9.61 8.50 -1.87
N GLU A 257 10.50 9.42 -2.24
CA GLU A 257 11.93 9.28 -2.06
C GLU A 257 12.30 8.98 -0.60
N ARG A 258 13.38 8.22 -0.40
CA ARG A 258 13.90 7.85 0.93
C ARG A 258 14.01 9.05 1.87
N GLY A 259 14.55 10.16 1.36
CA GLY A 259 14.79 11.36 2.14
C GLY A 259 13.53 11.98 2.78
N LEU A 260 12.34 11.71 2.23
CA LEU A 260 11.08 12.25 2.75
C LEU A 260 10.43 11.35 3.81
N TRP A 261 10.72 10.05 3.78
CA TRP A 261 10.21 9.06 4.75
C TRP A 261 11.15 8.84 5.95
N GLU A 262 12.31 9.50 5.98
CA GLU A 262 13.23 9.44 7.11
C GLU A 262 12.74 10.25 8.33
N THR A 263 13.13 9.79 9.53
CA THR A 263 12.82 10.44 10.82
C THR A 263 13.76 11.61 11.12
N VAL A 264 13.86 12.55 10.18
CA VAL A 264 14.64 13.81 10.34
C VAL A 264 13.84 14.88 11.08
N ASP A 265 14.48 15.98 11.48
CA ASP A 265 13.79 17.16 12.02
C ASP A 265 12.94 17.87 10.96
N ASP A 266 11.94 18.65 11.39
CA ASP A 266 10.98 19.31 10.49
C ASP A 266 11.64 20.31 9.54
N ALA A 267 12.69 21.03 9.96
CA ALA A 267 13.35 21.99 9.08
C ALA A 267 14.08 21.28 7.94
N THR A 268 14.76 20.17 8.24
CA THR A 268 15.37 19.31 7.22
C THR A 268 14.33 18.70 6.30
N TRP A 269 13.21 18.20 6.85
CA TRP A 269 12.12 17.63 6.06
C TRP A 269 11.49 18.65 5.11
N ILE A 270 11.14 19.85 5.60
CA ILE A 270 10.55 20.94 4.80
C ILE A 270 11.45 21.30 3.62
N ARG A 271 12.76 21.39 3.83
CA ARG A 271 13.72 21.67 2.74
C ARG A 271 13.64 20.57 1.67
N ARG A 272 13.74 19.30 2.07
CA ARG A 272 13.69 18.15 1.15
C ARG A 272 12.36 18.10 0.38
N TYR A 273 11.25 18.37 1.06
CA TYR A 273 9.92 18.38 0.45
C TYR A 273 9.80 19.46 -0.62
N ARG A 274 10.25 20.69 -0.33
CA ARG A 274 10.27 21.78 -1.32
C ARG A 274 11.12 21.45 -2.54
N ASP A 275 12.28 20.84 -2.33
CA ASP A 275 13.17 20.45 -3.44
C ASP A 275 12.52 19.35 -4.31
N SER A 276 11.82 18.40 -3.69
CA SER A 276 11.10 17.32 -4.38
C SER A 276 9.94 17.84 -5.24
N VAL A 277 9.07 18.70 -4.70
CA VAL A 277 7.89 19.23 -5.42
C VAL A 277 8.29 20.08 -6.63
N ARG A 278 9.42 20.81 -6.54
CA ARG A 278 9.89 21.69 -7.62
C ARG A 278 10.29 20.96 -8.89
N CYS A 279 10.61 19.69 -8.78
CA CYS A 279 11.40 19.05 -9.82
C CYS A 279 10.59 18.15 -10.75
N ARG A 280 9.58 17.39 -10.29
CA ARG A 280 9.03 16.28 -11.10
C ARG A 280 7.60 15.88 -10.78
N ALA A 281 6.94 15.27 -11.76
CA ALA A 281 5.70 14.53 -11.58
C ALA A 281 5.97 13.18 -10.90
N ASP A 282 5.00 12.71 -10.12
CA ASP A 282 5.07 11.42 -9.43
C ASP A 282 4.89 10.25 -10.41
N PRO A 283 5.87 9.34 -10.54
CA PRO A 283 5.67 8.10 -11.27
C PRO A 283 4.61 7.23 -10.58
N THR A 284 4.04 6.28 -11.32
CA THR A 284 2.96 5.39 -10.86
C THR A 284 3.32 3.93 -11.08
N ILE A 285 2.57 3.00 -10.48
CA ILE A 285 2.68 1.56 -10.76
C ILE A 285 2.48 1.25 -12.26
N GLY A 286 1.64 2.03 -12.95
CA GLY A 286 1.47 1.93 -14.40
C GLY A 286 2.77 2.15 -15.17
N HIS A 287 3.56 3.16 -14.79
CA HIS A 287 4.87 3.41 -15.39
C HIS A 287 5.85 2.25 -15.12
N LEU A 288 5.85 1.67 -13.92
CA LEU A 288 6.65 0.49 -13.59
C LEU A 288 6.30 -0.73 -14.47
N ARG A 289 5.00 -0.98 -14.66
CA ARG A 289 4.52 -2.08 -15.49
C ARG A 289 4.98 -1.93 -16.94
N GLN A 290 4.81 -0.74 -17.51
CA GLN A 290 5.23 -0.45 -18.88
C GLN A 290 6.75 -0.64 -19.05
N SER A 291 7.55 -0.26 -18.05
CA SER A 291 9.01 -0.41 -18.10
C SER A 291 9.50 -1.86 -18.18
N SER A 292 8.66 -2.81 -17.76
CA SER A 292 9.01 -4.23 -17.75
C SER A 292 8.79 -4.91 -19.12
N GLY A 293 8.23 -4.20 -20.12
CA GLY A 293 7.87 -4.77 -21.43
C GLY A 293 8.35 -3.99 -22.67
N VAL A 294 8.92 -2.78 -22.52
CA VAL A 294 9.32 -1.90 -23.63
C VAL A 294 10.82 -1.57 -23.55
N GLY A 295 11.48 -1.39 -24.70
CA GLY A 295 12.86 -0.90 -24.73
C GLY A 295 12.97 0.51 -24.12
N VAL A 296 14.07 0.79 -23.41
CA VAL A 296 14.31 1.99 -22.58
C VAL A 296 14.04 3.34 -23.28
N GLY A 297 14.01 3.40 -24.62
CA GLY A 297 13.89 4.64 -25.39
C GLY A 297 12.48 5.22 -25.60
N ASP A 298 11.40 4.45 -25.39
CA ASP A 298 10.02 4.85 -25.76
C ASP A 298 9.06 5.03 -24.56
N LEU A 299 9.59 5.03 -23.33
CA LEU A 299 8.77 5.11 -22.11
C LEU A 299 8.45 6.56 -21.75
N GLU A 300 7.17 6.93 -21.82
CA GLU A 300 6.67 8.14 -21.17
C GLU A 300 6.96 8.06 -19.67
N GLY A 301 7.53 9.12 -19.09
CA GLY A 301 7.95 9.12 -17.68
C GLY A 301 9.24 8.36 -17.37
N ALA A 302 10.04 7.96 -18.37
CA ALA A 302 11.29 7.21 -18.16
C ALA A 302 12.29 7.94 -17.27
N ALA A 303 12.45 9.25 -17.43
CA ALA A 303 13.39 10.05 -16.65
C ALA A 303 12.94 10.18 -15.18
N GLU A 304 11.64 10.31 -14.95
CA GLU A 304 11.02 10.34 -13.62
C GLU A 304 11.18 8.99 -12.93
N LEU A 305 10.97 7.90 -13.67
CA LEU A 305 11.13 6.54 -13.15
C LEU A 305 12.59 6.19 -12.85
N GLU A 306 13.53 6.56 -13.74
CA GLU A 306 14.97 6.39 -13.52
C GLU A 306 15.43 7.15 -12.26
N TYR A 307 14.99 8.40 -12.13
CA TYR A 307 15.29 9.22 -10.97
C TYR A 307 14.73 8.58 -9.69
N TRP A 308 13.45 8.15 -9.72
CA TRP A 308 12.82 7.48 -8.58
C TRP A 308 13.55 6.19 -8.17
N CYS A 309 13.97 5.37 -9.14
CA CYS A 309 14.77 4.17 -8.88
C CYS A 309 16.08 4.49 -8.15
N GLY A 310 16.70 5.65 -8.43
CA GLY A 310 17.92 6.11 -7.76
C GLY A 310 17.70 6.64 -6.33
N THR A 311 16.48 7.06 -5.98
CA THR A 311 16.14 7.71 -4.70
C THR A 311 15.21 6.88 -3.82
N ALA A 312 14.70 5.76 -4.32
CA ALA A 312 13.85 4.84 -3.59
C ALA A 312 14.51 4.32 -2.30
N ASP A 313 13.69 4.10 -1.28
CA ASP A 313 14.10 3.35 -0.11
C ASP A 313 13.97 1.83 -0.34
N ASP A 314 14.26 1.06 0.71
CA ASP A 314 14.18 -0.41 0.65
C ASP A 314 12.74 -0.88 0.32
N PHE A 315 11.71 -0.13 0.75
CA PHE A 315 10.32 -0.43 0.44
C PHE A 315 10.00 -0.14 -1.04
N GLY A 316 10.41 1.02 -1.56
CA GLY A 316 10.29 1.34 -2.97
C GLY A 316 11.00 0.32 -3.85
N SER A 317 12.17 -0.18 -3.43
CA SER A 317 12.89 -1.25 -4.11
C SER A 317 12.08 -2.56 -4.16
N LEU A 318 11.33 -2.89 -3.10
CA LEU A 318 10.41 -4.04 -3.10
C LEU A 318 9.25 -3.84 -4.07
N VAL A 319 8.68 -2.64 -4.16
CA VAL A 319 7.62 -2.30 -5.11
C VAL A 319 8.10 -2.40 -6.55
N TRP A 320 9.32 -1.94 -6.83
CA TRP A 320 9.96 -2.13 -8.14
C TRP A 320 10.15 -3.61 -8.45
N MET A 321 10.73 -4.38 -7.52
CA MET A 321 10.92 -5.82 -7.73
C MET A 321 9.60 -6.56 -7.97
N SER A 322 8.49 -6.13 -7.37
CA SER A 322 7.20 -6.78 -7.59
C SER A 322 6.70 -6.66 -9.04
N SER A 323 7.02 -5.58 -9.76
CA SER A 323 6.64 -5.47 -11.18
C SER A 323 7.34 -6.52 -12.05
N LEU A 324 8.52 -6.99 -11.65
CA LEU A 324 9.25 -8.08 -12.32
C LEU A 324 8.53 -9.44 -12.21
N THR A 325 7.60 -9.59 -11.27
CA THR A 325 6.80 -10.83 -11.16
C THR A 325 5.65 -10.90 -12.16
N GLU A 326 5.26 -9.77 -12.76
CA GLU A 326 4.15 -9.68 -13.71
C GLU A 326 4.56 -10.03 -15.16
N HIS A 327 5.84 -9.88 -15.54
CA HIS A 327 6.28 -9.82 -16.95
C HIS A 327 7.43 -10.77 -17.30
N SER A 328 7.41 -12.00 -16.80
CA SER A 328 8.44 -12.98 -17.20
C SER A 328 7.87 -14.37 -17.34
#